data_AF-A0A2D5RWQ7-F1
#
_entry.id   AF-A0A2D5RWQ7-F1
#
_cell.length_a   1.000
_cell.length_b   1.000
_cell.length_c   1.000
_cell.angle_alpha   90.00
_cell.angle_beta   90.00
_cell.angle_gamma   90.00
#
_symmetry.space_group_name_H-M   'P 1'
#
loop_
_entity.id
_entity.type
_entity.pdbx_description
1 polymer ?
#
loop_
_entity_poly.entity_id
_entity_poly.type
_entity_poly.pdbx_seq_one_letter_code
_entity_poly.pdbx_strand_id
1 'polypeptide(L)'
;MKFTLYRATKKFMSTLNHDDSNLTLHRNRSHEGLGEEGLARMVASAQEMLDKGHLIPAAIVTTEFDGVYELTNTIQHNWVDNEGVEVIDESTFLSSTSVGDIFTDENNQAYIVTCFDIVPVEFNFKQAA
;
A
#
# COMPACT_ATOMS: atom_id res chain seq x y z
N MET A 1 -7.16 -10.26 13.23
CA MET A 1 -6.99 -10.76 11.84
C MET A 1 -5.55 -10.50 11.39
N LYS A 2 -5.08 -11.18 10.34
CA LYS A 2 -3.73 -10.94 9.79
C LYS A 2 -3.84 -10.25 8.43
N PHE A 3 -3.12 -9.14 8.26
CA PHE A 3 -3.03 -8.40 7.00
C PHE A 3 -1.58 -8.37 6.52
N THR A 4 -1.37 -8.51 5.21
CA THR A 4 -0.08 -8.26 4.56
C THR A 4 -0.12 -6.90 3.89
N LEU A 5 0.80 -6.02 4.26
CA LEU A 5 0.96 -4.69 3.68
C LEU A 5 1.98 -4.75 2.55
N TYR A 6 1.67 -4.11 1.42
CA TYR A 6 2.58 -3.97 0.27
C TYR A 6 3.06 -2.53 0.14
N ARG A 7 4.38 -2.33 0.04
CA ARG A 7 4.99 -0.98 -0.07
C ARG A 7 6.04 -0.90 -1.17
N ALA A 8 6.34 0.35 -1.53
CA ALA A 8 7.31 0.65 -2.55
C ALA A 8 8.74 0.40 -2.04
N THR A 9 9.56 -0.29 -2.83
CA THR A 9 10.98 -0.51 -2.50
C THR A 9 11.72 0.83 -2.41
N LYS A 10 12.73 0.93 -1.53
CA LYS A 10 13.61 2.11 -1.45
C LYS A 10 14.28 2.42 -2.79
N LYS A 11 14.58 1.41 -3.59
CA LYS A 11 15.09 1.58 -4.96
C LYS A 11 14.10 2.36 -5.81
N PHE A 12 12.83 1.95 -5.86
CA PHE A 12 11.80 2.68 -6.59
C PHE A 12 11.69 4.13 -6.08
N MET A 13 11.60 4.32 -4.77
CA MET A 13 11.49 5.66 -4.16
C MET A 13 12.68 6.56 -4.52
N SER A 14 13.90 6.01 -4.59
CA SER A 14 15.10 6.76 -4.99
C SER A 14 15.12 7.21 -6.45
N THR A 15 14.30 6.60 -7.31
CA THR A 15 14.23 6.91 -8.74
C THR A 15 13.09 7.84 -9.13
N LEU A 16 12.15 8.13 -8.21
CA LEU A 16 10.93 8.90 -8.50
C LEU A 16 11.20 10.26 -9.17
N ASN A 17 12.18 11.01 -8.67
CA ASN A 17 12.46 12.36 -9.18
C ASN A 17 13.30 12.38 -10.46
N HIS A 18 13.67 11.20 -10.98
CA HIS A 18 14.52 11.04 -12.16
C HIS A 18 13.80 10.30 -13.29
N ASP A 19 12.61 9.77 -13.04
CA ASP A 19 11.79 9.02 -13.98
C ASP A 19 10.33 9.46 -13.86
N ASP A 20 9.87 10.25 -14.84
CA ASP A 20 8.50 10.79 -14.88
C ASP A 20 7.43 9.70 -14.89
N SER A 21 7.73 8.51 -15.41
CA SER A 21 6.79 7.39 -15.43
C SER A 21 6.59 6.82 -14.02
N ASN A 22 7.67 6.64 -13.27
CA ASN A 22 7.62 6.20 -11.88
C ASN A 22 6.98 7.26 -10.98
N LEU A 23 7.27 8.55 -11.23
CA LEU A 23 6.62 9.66 -10.55
C LEU A 23 5.11 9.66 -10.78
N THR A 24 4.68 9.44 -12.03
CA THR A 24 3.26 9.37 -12.40
C THR A 24 2.57 8.20 -11.71
N LEU A 25 3.19 7.02 -11.71
CA LEU A 25 2.68 5.85 -11.00
C LEU A 25 2.50 6.10 -9.51
N HIS A 26 3.53 6.66 -8.88
CA HIS A 26 3.49 6.98 -7.46
C HIS A 26 2.39 8.00 -7.15
N ARG A 27 2.29 9.09 -7.93
CA ARG A 27 1.25 10.12 -7.77
C ARG A 27 -0.15 9.55 -7.93
N ASN A 28 -0.40 8.77 -8.98
CA ASN A 28 -1.72 8.19 -9.21
C ASN A 28 -2.11 7.20 -8.10
N ARG A 29 -1.13 6.53 -7.49
CA ARG A 29 -1.37 5.64 -6.35
C ARG A 29 -1.65 6.44 -5.07
N SER A 30 -0.80 7.38 -4.72
CA SER A 30 -0.77 7.99 -3.38
C SER A 30 -1.54 9.30 -3.25
N HIS A 31 -2.04 9.86 -4.34
CA HIS A 31 -2.81 11.09 -4.32
C HIS A 31 -4.30 10.81 -4.30
N GLU A 32 -5.04 11.68 -3.62
CA GLU A 32 -6.48 11.52 -3.37
C GLU A 32 -7.26 11.39 -4.69
N GLY A 33 -8.10 10.36 -4.77
CA GLY A 33 -9.09 10.19 -5.80
C GLY A 33 -10.49 10.40 -5.22
N LEU A 34 -11.08 11.59 -5.41
CA LEU A 34 -12.50 11.78 -5.10
C LEU A 34 -13.35 11.00 -6.11
N GLY A 35 -14.10 10.01 -5.63
CA GLY A 35 -15.06 9.23 -6.43
C GLY A 35 -14.48 8.05 -7.21
N GLU A 36 -15.34 7.37 -7.97
CA GLU A 36 -15.07 6.09 -8.63
C GLU A 36 -13.87 6.14 -9.60
N GLU A 37 -13.74 7.21 -10.39
CA GLU A 37 -12.61 7.35 -11.32
C GLU A 37 -11.26 7.48 -10.60
N GLY A 38 -11.25 8.13 -9.45
CA GLY A 38 -10.06 8.28 -8.62
C GLY A 38 -9.60 6.94 -8.07
N LEU A 39 -10.53 6.18 -7.48
CA LEU A 39 -10.29 4.83 -7.00
C LEU A 39 -9.78 3.93 -8.13
N ALA A 40 -10.42 3.94 -9.30
CA ALA A 40 -10.00 3.12 -10.45
C ALA A 40 -8.55 3.42 -10.87
N ARG A 41 -8.14 4.70 -10.89
CA ARG A 41 -6.74 5.08 -11.18
C ARG A 41 -5.76 4.61 -10.10
N MET A 42 -6.14 4.69 -8.82
CA MET A 42 -5.31 4.20 -7.72
C MET A 42 -5.09 2.69 -7.84
N VAL A 43 -6.15 1.92 -8.06
CA VAL A 43 -6.07 0.46 -8.24
C VAL A 43 -5.21 0.09 -9.45
N ALA A 44 -5.44 0.74 -10.60
CA ALA A 44 -4.66 0.46 -11.81
C ALA A 44 -3.16 0.75 -11.60
N SER A 45 -2.82 1.86 -10.95
CA SER A 45 -1.42 2.24 -10.69
C SER A 45 -0.76 1.31 -9.69
N ALA A 46 -1.50 0.93 -8.65
CA ALA A 46 -1.08 -0.07 -7.68
C ALA A 46 -0.81 -1.43 -8.34
N GLN A 47 -1.67 -1.89 -9.24
CA GLN A 47 -1.46 -3.14 -10.00
C GLN A 47 -0.23 -3.05 -10.90
N GLU A 48 -0.05 -1.93 -11.61
CA GLU A 48 1.13 -1.75 -12.46
C GLU A 48 2.42 -1.74 -11.64
N MET A 49 2.42 -1.13 -10.45
CA MET A 49 3.57 -1.15 -9.56
C MET A 49 3.86 -2.54 -8.99
N LEU A 50 2.85 -3.37 -8.71
CA LEU A 50 3.02 -4.78 -8.35
C LEU A 50 3.65 -5.55 -9.52
N ASP A 51 3.10 -5.41 -10.72
CA ASP A 51 3.57 -6.09 -11.94
C ASP A 51 5.03 -5.73 -12.28
N LYS A 52 5.45 -4.50 -11.98
CA LYS A 52 6.85 -4.02 -12.16
C LYS A 52 7.78 -4.39 -11.01
N GLY A 53 7.30 -5.09 -9.98
CA GLY A 53 8.07 -5.42 -8.77
C GLY A 53 8.50 -4.21 -7.95
N HIS A 54 7.77 -3.09 -8.09
CA HIS A 54 8.01 -1.89 -7.30
C HIS A 54 7.31 -1.96 -5.96
N LEU A 55 6.18 -2.66 -5.90
CA LEU A 55 5.46 -3.01 -4.67
C LEU A 55 5.79 -4.45 -4.26
N ILE A 56 6.18 -4.62 -3.01
CA ILE A 56 6.50 -5.93 -2.43
C ILE A 56 5.87 -6.05 -1.02
N PRO A 57 5.63 -7.28 -0.52
CA PRO A 57 5.25 -7.49 0.88
C PRO A 57 6.28 -6.85 1.80
N ALA A 58 5.83 -5.96 2.67
CA ALA A 58 6.70 -5.14 3.50
C ALA A 58 6.52 -5.42 4.99
N ALA A 59 5.28 -5.69 5.41
CA ALA A 59 4.96 -6.01 6.79
C ALA A 59 3.73 -6.90 6.90
N ILE A 60 3.65 -7.63 7.99
CA ILE A 60 2.45 -8.28 8.51
C ILE A 60 1.88 -7.41 9.63
N VAL A 61 0.57 -7.21 9.62
CA VAL A 61 -0.15 -6.48 10.66
C VAL A 61 -1.20 -7.40 11.27
N THR A 62 -1.15 -7.58 12.59
CA THR A 62 -2.13 -8.37 13.34
C THR A 62 -3.01 -7.44 14.15
N THR A 63 -4.23 -7.20 13.66
CA THR A 63 -5.19 -6.28 14.26
C THR A 63 -6.63 -6.63 13.85
N GLU A 64 -7.62 -6.02 14.49
CA GLU A 64 -8.98 -5.92 13.95
C GLU A 64 -8.99 -4.99 12.72
N PHE A 65 -9.99 -5.15 11.84
CA PHE A 65 -10.08 -4.41 10.57
C PHE A 65 -10.00 -2.88 10.77
N ASP A 66 -10.77 -2.34 11.72
CA ASP A 66 -10.75 -0.90 12.04
C ASP A 66 -9.37 -0.42 12.52
N GLY A 67 -8.60 -1.29 13.18
CA GLY A 67 -7.24 -0.97 13.59
C GLY A 67 -6.27 -0.82 12.42
N VAL A 68 -6.53 -1.44 11.26
CA VAL A 68 -5.78 -1.15 10.03
C VAL A 68 -6.01 0.31 9.63
N TYR A 69 -7.27 0.77 9.68
CA TYR A 69 -7.60 2.15 9.36
C TYR A 69 -6.94 3.15 10.32
N GLU A 70 -6.93 2.86 11.62
CA GLU A 70 -6.25 3.70 12.61
C GLU A 70 -4.73 3.78 12.37
N LEU A 71 -4.08 2.64 12.09
CA LEU A 71 -2.65 2.61 11.75
C LEU A 71 -2.35 3.43 10.47
N THR A 72 -3.28 3.42 9.52
CA THR A 72 -3.16 4.15 8.25
C THR A 72 -3.32 5.66 8.37
N ASN A 73 -4.10 6.13 9.34
CA ASN A 73 -4.45 7.55 9.44
C ASN A 73 -3.71 8.28 10.59
N THR A 74 -2.89 7.58 11.36
CA THR A 74 -2.17 8.16 12.49
C THR A 74 -0.80 8.68 12.06
N ILE A 75 -0.63 10.00 11.91
CA ILE A 75 0.65 10.63 11.52
C ILE A 75 1.71 10.68 12.63
N GLN A 76 1.36 10.31 13.87
CA GLN A 76 2.20 10.55 15.05
C GLN A 76 3.31 9.50 15.26
N HIS A 77 3.16 8.29 14.73
CA HIS A 77 4.11 7.18 14.93
C HIS A 77 4.33 6.39 13.64
N ASN A 78 5.56 5.94 13.41
CA ASN A 78 5.82 5.02 12.29
C ASN A 78 5.15 3.68 12.59
N TRP A 79 4.72 2.98 11.54
CA TRP A 79 4.04 1.69 11.66
C TRP A 79 4.89 0.66 12.42
N VAL A 80 6.20 0.66 12.16
CA VAL A 80 7.17 -0.26 12.77
C VAL A 80 7.25 -0.15 14.29
N ASP A 81 6.76 0.94 14.86
CA ASP A 81 6.79 1.18 16.30
C ASP A 81 5.51 0.66 17.00
N ASN A 82 4.53 0.17 16.25
CA ASN A 82 3.24 -0.30 16.79
C ASN A 82 3.27 -1.78 17.11
N GLU A 83 2.63 -2.16 18.24
CA GLU A 83 2.41 -3.56 18.58
C GLU A 83 1.56 -4.24 17.50
N GLY A 84 1.92 -5.48 17.15
CA GLY A 84 1.24 -6.24 16.10
C GLY A 84 1.73 -6.00 14.68
N VAL A 85 2.72 -5.12 14.47
CA VAL A 85 3.41 -4.95 13.18
C VAL A 85 4.72 -5.73 13.15
N GLU A 86 4.84 -6.67 12.21
CA GLU A 86 6.05 -7.45 11.94
C GLU A 86 6.61 -7.06 10.57
N VAL A 87 7.85 -6.57 10.51
CA VAL A 87 8.49 -6.16 9.26
C VAL A 87 9.01 -7.38 8.51
N ILE A 88 8.67 -7.48 7.22
CA ILE A 88 9.15 -8.54 6.31
C ILE A 88 10.37 -8.04 5.51
N ASP A 89 10.29 -6.82 4.97
CA ASP A 89 11.34 -6.24 4.13
C ASP A 89 11.72 -4.83 4.61
N GLU A 90 12.91 -4.72 5.19
CA GLU A 90 13.47 -3.46 5.70
C GLU A 90 13.93 -2.49 4.60
N SER A 91 14.05 -2.97 3.36
CA SER A 91 14.34 -2.12 2.19
C SER A 91 13.10 -1.37 1.70
N THR A 92 11.91 -1.71 2.18
CA THR A 92 10.67 -0.98 1.89
C THR A 92 10.51 0.26 2.78
N PHE A 93 9.85 1.30 2.25
CA PHE A 93 9.55 2.49 3.03
C PHE A 93 8.19 2.33 3.74
N LEU A 94 8.23 2.11 5.06
CA LEU A 94 7.06 2.04 5.93
C LEU A 94 6.80 3.43 6.53
N SER A 95 5.65 4.04 6.21
CA SER A 95 5.27 5.39 6.65
C SER A 95 3.92 5.39 7.33
N SER A 96 3.76 6.30 8.29
CA SER A 96 2.51 6.64 8.98
C SER A 96 1.41 7.18 8.05
N THR A 97 1.77 7.63 6.86
CA THR A 97 0.83 8.03 5.80
C THR A 97 0.67 6.91 4.76
N SER A 98 -0.56 6.55 4.45
CA SER A 98 -0.86 5.30 3.73
C SER A 98 -1.88 5.41 2.60
N VAL A 99 -2.28 6.63 2.20
CA VAL A 99 -3.18 6.79 1.05
C VAL A 99 -2.57 6.08 -0.16
N GLY A 100 -3.34 5.18 -0.78
CA GLY A 100 -2.89 4.36 -1.89
C GLY A 100 -2.17 3.07 -1.54
N ASP A 101 -2.03 2.74 -0.25
CA ASP A 101 -1.46 1.45 0.16
C ASP A 101 -2.40 0.30 -0.08
N ILE A 102 -1.80 -0.88 -0.32
CA ILE A 102 -2.50 -2.13 -0.56
C ILE A 102 -2.30 -3.05 0.64
N PHE A 103 -3.39 -3.64 1.09
CA PHE A 103 -3.43 -4.68 2.10
C PHE A 103 -4.08 -5.92 1.53
N THR A 104 -3.64 -7.10 1.97
CA THR A 104 -4.40 -8.33 1.76
C THR A 104 -4.70 -8.99 3.09
N ASP A 105 -5.93 -9.43 3.30
CA ASP A 105 -6.26 -10.29 4.45
C ASP A 105 -5.72 -11.72 4.27
N GLU A 106 -6.01 -12.58 5.24
CA GLU A 106 -5.68 -14.01 5.23
C GLU A 106 -6.38 -14.83 4.14
N ASN A 107 -7.44 -14.29 3.52
CA ASN A 107 -8.15 -14.89 2.39
C ASN A 107 -7.67 -14.36 1.04
N ASN A 108 -6.64 -13.51 1.02
CA ASN A 108 -6.15 -12.76 -0.14
C ASN A 108 -7.14 -11.74 -0.72
N GLN A 109 -8.16 -11.32 0.04
CA GLN A 109 -8.97 -10.17 -0.33
C GLN A 109 -8.11 -8.90 -0.20
N ALA A 110 -8.01 -8.15 -1.29
CA ALA A 110 -7.24 -6.93 -1.32
C ALA A 110 -8.08 -5.70 -0.93
N TYR A 111 -7.42 -4.73 -0.33
CA TYR A 111 -7.97 -3.47 0.11
C TYR A 111 -7.03 -2.32 -0.26
N ILE A 112 -7.59 -1.17 -0.59
CA ILE A 112 -6.83 0.06 -0.81
C ILE A 112 -7.28 1.14 0.17
N VAL A 113 -6.31 1.83 0.78
CA VAL A 113 -6.61 2.96 1.66
C VAL A 113 -6.86 4.21 0.83
N THR A 114 -8.00 4.83 1.07
CA THR A 114 -8.37 6.15 0.54
C THR A 114 -8.31 7.19 1.68
N CYS A 115 -8.68 8.43 1.39
CA CYS A 115 -8.60 9.53 2.36
C CYS A 115 -9.55 9.37 3.55
N PHE A 116 -10.66 8.67 3.35
CA PHE A 116 -11.75 8.59 4.33
C PHE A 116 -12.19 7.16 4.63
N ASP A 117 -11.63 6.17 3.92
CA ASP A 117 -12.10 4.78 4.00
C ASP A 117 -11.04 3.76 3.51
N ILE A 118 -11.23 2.50 3.86
CA ILE A 118 -10.53 1.34 3.29
C ILE A 118 -11.50 0.60 2.36
N VAL A 119 -11.19 0.63 1.06
CA VAL A 119 -12.11 0.08 0.04
C VAL A 119 -11.62 -1.28 -0.42
N PRO A 120 -12.48 -2.33 -0.42
CA PRO A 120 -12.13 -3.62 -1.02
C PRO A 120 -11.99 -3.49 -2.53
N VAL A 121 -10.99 -4.17 -3.09
CA VAL A 121 -10.61 -4.05 -4.50
C VAL A 121 -10.18 -5.40 -5.05
N GLU A 122 -10.38 -5.60 -6.34
CA GLU A 122 -9.90 -6.79 -7.03
C GLU A 122 -8.45 -6.57 -7.50
N PHE A 123 -7.54 -7.44 -7.05
CA PHE A 123 -6.16 -7.49 -7.52
C PHE A 123 -5.84 -8.83 -8.15
N ASN A 124 -5.13 -8.80 -9.26
CA ASN A 124 -4.53 -9.99 -9.85
C ASN A 124 -3.09 -10.10 -9.35
N PHE A 125 -2.91 -10.70 -8.18
CA PHE A 125 -1.59 -11.13 -7.74
C PHE A 125 -1.16 -12.25 -8.68
N LYS A 126 -0.34 -11.93 -9.69
CA LYS A 126 0.32 -12.94 -10.50
C LYS A 126 1.12 -13.79 -9.52
N GLN A 127 0.69 -15.02 -9.28
CA GLN A 127 1.45 -15.97 -8.50
C GLN A 127 2.84 -16.04 -9.14
N ALA A 128 3.87 -15.74 -8.36
CA ALA A 128 5.23 -16.02 -8.78
C ALA A 128 5.30 -17.54 -9.01
N ALA A 129 5.38 -17.93 -10.28
CA ALA A 129 5.58 -19.31 -10.70
C ALA A 129 7.00 -19.78 -10.35
#